data_AF-A0A947FRC3-F1
#
_entry.id   AF-A0A947FRC3-F1
#
_cell.length_a   1.000
_cell.length_b   1.000
_cell.length_c   1.000
_cell.angle_alpha   90.00
_cell.angle_beta   90.00
_cell.angle_gamma   90.00
#
_symmetry.space_group_name_H-M   'P 1'
#
loop_
_entity.id
_entity.type
_entity.pdbx_description
1 polymer ?
#
loop_
_entity_poly.entity_id
_entity_poly.type
_entity_poly.pdbx_seq_one_letter_code
_entity_poly.pdbx_strand_id
1 'polypeptide(L)'
;MSHVIDRRLDGRNKSAANRQRFMRRYRSQLKKAVTDAMEGRSITDMDKGEKVRIPSKDISEPFFHHSSGGKREMIHPGNREFITGDRVKRPEGGAGGGGSEASNEGDGEDDFIFELSRKEFLDLMFEDLALPDMVKKQLARDPEYKLTRAGYTTAGVPSNINIVRSLKQSLARRMAISASRVRALRDAEKQLAELAETVSPPDERLDELEAEVKRLRARLNTVPFIDSFDLRYNNRIR
;
A
#
# COMPACT_ATOMS: atom_id res chain seq x y z
N MET A 1 2.47 -12.12 -35.14
CA MET A 1 1.78 -11.14 -34.27
C MET A 1 2.30 -11.33 -32.85
N SER A 2 3.02 -10.35 -32.31
CA SER A 2 3.58 -10.43 -30.96
C SER A 2 2.53 -10.02 -29.92
N HIS A 3 1.99 -10.98 -29.17
CA HIS A 3 1.17 -10.69 -28.00
C HIS A 3 2.09 -10.21 -26.86
N VAL A 4 2.01 -8.92 -26.55
CA VAL A 4 2.71 -8.34 -25.40
C VAL A 4 1.82 -8.53 -24.17
N ILE A 5 2.26 -9.40 -23.25
CA ILE A 5 1.61 -9.57 -21.95
C ILE A 5 2.43 -8.77 -20.94
N ASP A 6 1.87 -7.64 -20.47
CA ASP A 6 2.48 -6.86 -19.39
C ASP A 6 2.34 -7.62 -18.06
N ARG A 7 3.48 -7.91 -17.42
CA ARG A 7 3.57 -8.66 -16.15
C ARG A 7 3.88 -7.78 -14.96
N ARG A 8 3.87 -6.44 -15.11
CA ARG A 8 4.15 -5.53 -14.00
C ARG A 8 3.04 -5.65 -12.94
N LEU A 9 3.44 -5.64 -11.66
CA LEU A 9 2.50 -5.52 -10.54
C LEU A 9 1.82 -4.15 -10.64
N ASP A 10 0.64 -4.12 -11.26
CA ASP A 10 -0.21 -2.94 -11.23
C ASP A 10 -0.49 -2.60 -9.76
N GLY A 11 -0.09 -1.39 -9.36
CA GLY A 11 -0.42 -0.89 -8.02
C GLY A 11 -1.92 -1.04 -7.81
N ARG A 12 -2.33 -1.68 -6.71
CA ARG A 12 -3.71 -2.14 -6.42
C ARG A 12 -4.85 -1.17 -6.76
N ASN A 13 -4.56 0.13 -6.91
CA ASN A 13 -5.55 1.19 -7.11
C ASN A 13 -5.38 1.98 -8.43
N LYS A 14 -4.43 1.64 -9.32
CA LYS A 14 -4.25 2.36 -10.61
C LYS A 14 -5.45 2.17 -11.55
N SER A 15 -6.02 0.97 -11.56
CA SER A 15 -7.19 0.62 -12.37
C SER A 15 -8.48 1.27 -11.85
N ALA A 16 -8.62 1.48 -10.54
CA ALA A 16 -9.82 2.06 -9.94
C ALA A 16 -10.10 3.50 -10.40
N ALA A 17 -9.07 4.35 -10.45
CA ALA A 17 -9.21 5.74 -10.90
C ALA A 17 -9.54 5.83 -12.40
N ASN A 18 -8.92 4.99 -13.23
CA ASN A 18 -9.23 4.92 -14.66
C ASN A 18 -10.66 4.39 -14.89
N ARG A 19 -11.05 3.36 -14.14
CA ARG A 19 -12.39 2.77 -14.15
C ARG A 19 -13.46 3.79 -13.79
N GLN A 20 -13.24 4.59 -12.74
CA GLN A 20 -14.17 5.67 -12.36
C GLN A 20 -14.26 6.76 -13.45
N ARG A 21 -13.14 7.12 -14.08
CA ARG A 21 -13.14 8.08 -15.20
C ARG A 21 -13.90 7.55 -16.40
N PHE A 22 -13.70 6.28 -16.74
CA PHE A 22 -14.42 5.59 -17.81
C PHE A 22 -15.92 5.57 -17.54
N MET A 23 -16.35 5.13 -16.35
CA MET A 23 -17.76 5.12 -15.94
C MET A 23 -18.40 6.51 -16.02
N ARG A 24 -17.66 7.55 -15.61
CA ARG A 24 -18.15 8.93 -15.68
C ARG A 24 -18.25 9.44 -17.12
N ARG A 25 -17.28 9.11 -17.97
CA ARG A 25 -17.21 9.56 -19.37
C ARG A 25 -18.27 8.88 -20.24
N TYR A 26 -18.44 7.57 -20.05
CA TYR A 26 -19.32 6.73 -20.87
C TYR A 26 -20.64 6.39 -20.16
N ARG A 27 -21.06 7.21 -19.20
CA ARG A 27 -22.23 6.93 -18.34
C ARG A 27 -23.51 6.71 -19.13
N SER A 28 -23.73 7.52 -20.16
CA SER A 28 -24.94 7.44 -20.99
C SER A 28 -24.95 6.19 -21.88
N GLN A 29 -23.80 5.78 -22.42
CA GLN A 29 -23.67 4.56 -23.22
C GLN A 29 -23.80 3.31 -22.36
N LEU A 30 -23.14 3.29 -21.21
CA LEU A 30 -23.26 2.21 -20.23
C LEU A 30 -24.71 2.00 -19.79
N LYS A 31 -25.43 3.10 -19.57
CA LYS A 31 -26.84 3.05 -19.22
C LYS A 31 -27.71 2.45 -20.33
N LYS A 32 -27.53 2.89 -21.58
CA LYS A 32 -28.24 2.30 -22.72
C LYS A 32 -27.97 0.81 -22.85
N ALA A 33 -26.69 0.42 -22.79
CA ALA A 33 -26.29 -0.98 -22.90
C ALA A 33 -26.82 -1.84 -21.74
N VAL A 34 -26.94 -1.28 -20.53
CA VAL A 34 -27.59 -1.95 -19.38
C VAL A 34 -29.09 -2.08 -19.61
N THR A 35 -29.78 -1.05 -20.10
CA THR A 35 -31.21 -1.12 -20.43
C THR A 35 -31.49 -2.18 -21.50
N ASP A 36 -30.71 -2.19 -22.58
CA ASP A 36 -30.82 -3.15 -23.68
C ASP A 36 -30.56 -4.59 -23.20
N ALA A 37 -29.60 -4.78 -22.29
CA ALA A 37 -29.32 -6.08 -21.69
C ALA A 37 -30.42 -6.57 -20.72
N MET A 38 -31.18 -5.65 -20.11
CA MET A 38 -32.32 -6.00 -19.25
C MET A 38 -33.53 -6.50 -20.03
N GLU A 39 -33.78 -5.97 -21.23
CA GLU A 39 -34.92 -6.39 -22.06
C GLU A 39 -34.88 -7.89 -22.40
N GLY A 40 -33.69 -8.50 -22.40
CA GLY A 40 -33.49 -9.92 -22.67
C GLY A 40 -33.48 -10.86 -21.46
N ARG A 41 -33.69 -10.39 -20.22
CA ARG A 41 -33.39 -11.16 -19.00
C ARG A 41 -34.53 -11.28 -17.98
N SER A 42 -34.56 -12.41 -17.26
CA SER A 42 -35.41 -12.61 -16.07
C SER A 42 -34.83 -11.89 -14.84
N ILE A 43 -35.69 -11.18 -14.12
CA ILE A 43 -35.42 -10.44 -12.87
C ILE A 43 -34.74 -11.29 -11.79
N THR A 44 -34.88 -12.62 -11.83
CA THR A 44 -34.33 -13.55 -10.83
C THR A 44 -32.82 -13.73 -10.88
N ASP A 45 -32.15 -13.29 -11.96
CA ASP A 45 -30.74 -13.61 -12.23
C ASP A 45 -29.78 -12.43 -11.95
N MET A 46 -30.27 -11.39 -11.26
CA MET A 46 -29.59 -10.12 -10.99
C MET A 46 -28.45 -10.18 -9.95
N ASP A 47 -28.18 -11.34 -9.36
CA ASP A 47 -27.15 -11.49 -8.33
C ASP A 47 -25.72 -11.64 -8.88
N LYS A 48 -25.58 -11.92 -10.18
CA LYS A 48 -24.26 -12.03 -10.85
C LYS A 48 -23.90 -10.71 -11.53
N GLY A 49 -22.64 -10.29 -11.41
CA GLY A 49 -22.10 -9.14 -12.17
C GLY A 49 -22.26 -9.36 -13.68
N GLU A 50 -22.33 -8.27 -14.44
CA GLU A 50 -22.67 -8.32 -15.86
C GLU A 50 -21.50 -7.91 -16.76
N LYS A 51 -21.32 -8.63 -17.86
CA LYS A 51 -20.39 -8.24 -18.92
C LYS A 51 -21.16 -7.43 -19.95
N VAL A 52 -21.03 -6.11 -19.92
CA VAL A 52 -21.67 -5.22 -20.87
C VAL A 52 -20.70 -4.96 -22.01
N ARG A 53 -21.16 -5.21 -23.24
CA ARG A 53 -20.39 -4.89 -24.44
C ARG A 53 -20.72 -3.46 -24.84
N ILE A 54 -19.69 -2.64 -25.00
CA ILE A 54 -19.86 -1.27 -25.50
C ILE A 54 -19.27 -1.23 -26.91
N PRO A 55 -20.06 -0.83 -27.92
CA PRO A 55 -19.56 -0.69 -29.27
C PRO A 55 -18.35 0.25 -29.32
N SER A 56 -17.30 -0.15 -30.02
CA SER A 56 -16.06 0.63 -30.17
C SER A 56 -16.28 2.00 -30.81
N LYS A 57 -17.31 2.13 -31.65
CA LYS A 57 -17.75 3.40 -32.28
C LYS A 57 -18.06 4.50 -31.26
N ASP A 58 -18.57 4.13 -30.09
CA ASP A 58 -18.95 5.10 -29.06
C ASP A 58 -17.79 5.47 -28.11
N ILE A 59 -16.64 4.78 -28.22
CA ILE A 59 -15.43 4.96 -27.40
C ILE A 59 -14.35 5.76 -28.15
N SER A 60 -14.61 6.14 -29.41
CA SER A 60 -13.62 6.84 -30.23
C SER A 60 -13.16 8.15 -29.58
N GLU A 61 -11.85 8.29 -29.39
CA GLU A 61 -11.25 9.54 -28.90
C GLU A 61 -10.79 10.40 -30.09
N PRO A 62 -10.88 11.74 -30.01
CA PRO A 62 -10.31 12.60 -31.03
C PRO A 62 -8.78 12.50 -30.98
N PHE A 63 -8.18 12.12 -32.09
CA PHE A 63 -6.73 12.09 -32.24
C PHE A 63 -6.22 13.43 -32.75
N PHE A 64 -5.21 13.97 -32.07
CA PHE A 64 -4.50 15.15 -32.53
C PHE A 64 -3.37 14.71 -33.47
N HIS A 65 -3.39 15.23 -34.68
CA HIS A 65 -2.34 15.02 -35.67
C HIS A 65 -1.61 16.34 -35.88
N HIS A 66 -0.30 16.30 -36.08
CA HIS A 66 0.43 17.48 -36.52
C HIS A 66 0.02 17.82 -37.96
N SER A 67 -0.73 18.90 -38.13
CA SER A 67 -1.11 19.38 -39.46
C SER A 67 0.10 19.90 -40.24
N SER A 68 0.00 19.94 -41.56
CA SER A 68 1.06 20.46 -42.44
C SER A 68 1.15 21.99 -42.49
N GLY A 69 0.47 22.70 -41.58
CA GLY A 69 0.45 24.16 -41.52
C GLY A 69 1.49 24.76 -40.56
N GLY A 70 1.73 26.06 -40.68
CA GLY A 70 2.61 26.84 -39.80
C GLY A 70 4.10 26.81 -40.18
N LYS A 71 4.93 27.57 -39.44
CA LYS A 71 6.39 27.49 -39.52
C LYS A 71 6.84 26.27 -38.72
N ARG A 72 7.37 25.25 -39.40
CA ARG A 72 7.90 24.03 -38.78
C ARG A 72 9.40 23.95 -39.03
N GLU A 73 10.15 23.67 -37.98
CA GLU A 73 11.57 23.33 -38.08
C GLU A 73 11.68 21.81 -37.88
N MET A 74 12.21 21.10 -38.87
CA MET A 74 12.40 19.66 -38.82
C MET A 74 13.84 19.35 -39.17
N ILE A 75 14.48 18.50 -38.36
CA ILE A 75 15.85 18.06 -38.61
C ILE A 75 15.77 16.86 -39.56
N HIS A 76 16.32 17.01 -40.76
CA HIS A 76 16.46 15.91 -41.71
C HIS A 76 17.85 15.28 -41.53
N PRO A 77 17.96 14.07 -40.94
CA PRO A 77 19.25 13.39 -40.81
C PRO A 77 19.78 12.99 -42.20
N GLY A 78 21.09 13.11 -42.42
CA GLY A 78 21.74 12.74 -43.68
C GLY A 78 21.94 13.90 -44.69
N ASN A 79 21.82 15.15 -44.27
CA ASN A 79 22.11 16.30 -45.12
C ASN A 79 23.58 16.32 -45.55
N ARG A 80 23.84 16.17 -46.86
CA ARG A 80 25.18 16.25 -47.47
C ARG A 80 25.35 17.45 -48.40
N GLU A 81 24.28 18.18 -48.72
CA GLU A 81 24.23 19.10 -49.87
C GLU A 81 23.66 20.49 -49.54
N PHE A 82 22.90 20.67 -48.45
CA PHE A 82 22.21 21.93 -48.14
C PHE A 82 22.87 22.71 -46.99
N ILE A 83 22.97 24.03 -47.13
CA ILE A 83 23.44 24.95 -46.08
C ILE A 83 22.24 25.70 -45.47
N THR A 84 22.40 26.25 -44.27
CA THR A 84 21.37 27.06 -43.60
C THR A 84 20.91 28.24 -44.48
N GLY A 85 19.67 28.18 -44.97
CA GLY A 85 19.06 29.21 -45.83
C GLY A 85 18.57 28.70 -47.20
N ASP A 86 18.99 27.51 -47.61
CA ASP A 86 18.59 26.91 -48.88
C ASP A 86 17.12 26.46 -48.90
N ARG A 87 16.48 26.56 -50.06
CA ARG A 87 15.09 26.12 -50.28
C ARG A 87 15.07 24.70 -50.84
N VAL A 88 14.63 23.73 -50.03
CA VAL A 88 14.43 22.34 -50.46
C VAL A 88 13.11 22.24 -51.24
N LYS A 89 13.11 21.52 -52.38
CA LYS A 89 11.89 21.27 -53.15
C LYS A 89 10.92 20.44 -52.30
N ARG A 90 9.69 20.93 -52.12
CA ARG A 90 8.65 20.20 -51.38
C ARG A 90 8.48 18.82 -52.04
N PRO A 91 8.60 17.71 -51.29
CA PRO A 91 8.33 16.39 -51.85
C PRO A 91 6.92 16.41 -52.42
N GLU A 92 6.76 15.93 -53.66
CA GLU A 92 5.44 15.75 -54.24
C GLU A 92 4.66 14.83 -53.31
N GLY A 93 3.50 15.29 -52.86
CA GLY A 93 2.73 14.59 -51.84
C GLY A 93 2.50 13.15 -52.29
N GLY A 94 3.13 12.20 -51.58
CA GLY A 94 2.77 10.80 -51.71
C GLY A 94 1.27 10.71 -51.45
N ALA A 95 0.53 10.16 -52.41
CA ALA A 95 -0.87 9.84 -52.26
C ALA A 95 -1.05 9.14 -50.91
N GLY A 96 -1.66 9.85 -49.96
CA GLY A 96 -2.14 9.23 -48.74
C GLY A 96 -3.08 8.12 -49.18
N GLY A 97 -2.68 6.87 -48.91
CA GLY A 97 -3.52 5.71 -49.12
C GLY A 97 -4.90 6.04 -48.60
N GLY A 98 -5.89 5.93 -49.48
CA GLY A 98 -7.28 6.19 -49.17
C GLY A 98 -7.64 5.49 -47.87
N GLY A 99 -8.39 6.21 -47.03
CA GLY A 99 -9.08 5.59 -45.92
C GLY A 99 -9.76 4.33 -46.44
N SER A 100 -9.48 3.20 -45.79
CA SER A 100 -10.28 2.02 -45.99
C SER A 100 -11.73 2.44 -45.74
N GLU A 101 -12.55 2.41 -46.77
CA GLU A 101 -13.97 2.11 -46.56
C GLU A 101 -13.98 0.81 -45.75
N ALA A 102 -14.22 0.94 -44.45
CA ALA A 102 -14.52 -0.19 -43.61
C ALA A 102 -15.79 -0.82 -44.21
N SER A 103 -15.65 -1.99 -44.80
CA SER A 103 -16.76 -2.86 -45.14
C SER A 103 -17.68 -2.95 -43.91
N ASN A 104 -19.00 -2.83 -44.13
CA ASN A 104 -19.99 -2.99 -43.06
C ASN A 104 -20.02 -4.40 -42.43
N GLU A 105 -19.14 -5.31 -42.90
CA GLU A 105 -19.00 -6.70 -42.51
C GLU A 105 -17.54 -7.08 -42.14
N GLY A 106 -16.71 -6.09 -41.80
CA GLY A 106 -15.38 -6.37 -41.24
C GLY A 106 -15.47 -6.63 -39.74
N ASP A 107 -14.84 -7.70 -39.25
CA ASP A 107 -14.43 -7.89 -37.85
C ASP A 107 -13.57 -6.69 -37.42
N GLY A 108 -14.23 -5.58 -37.09
CA GLY A 108 -13.63 -4.35 -36.64
C GLY A 108 -13.32 -4.45 -35.16
N GLU A 109 -12.09 -4.08 -34.80
CA GLU A 109 -11.55 -3.90 -33.45
C GLU A 109 -12.52 -4.26 -32.30
N ASP A 110 -12.24 -5.41 -31.69
CA ASP A 110 -12.96 -6.06 -30.59
C ASP A 110 -13.87 -5.12 -29.78
N ASP A 111 -15.17 -5.45 -29.73
CA ASP A 111 -16.11 -4.86 -28.78
C ASP A 111 -15.45 -4.81 -27.39
N PHE A 112 -15.40 -3.62 -26.81
CA PHE A 112 -14.80 -3.49 -25.49
C PHE A 112 -15.75 -4.11 -24.46
N ILE A 113 -15.41 -5.30 -23.99
CA ILE A 113 -16.19 -6.02 -22.97
C ILE A 113 -15.83 -5.43 -21.61
N PHE A 114 -16.78 -4.75 -20.99
CA PHE A 114 -16.61 -4.18 -19.66
C PHE A 114 -17.39 -5.01 -18.63
N GLU A 115 -16.73 -5.41 -17.55
CA GLU A 115 -17.38 -6.13 -16.45
C GLU A 115 -17.87 -5.13 -15.37
N LEU A 116 -19.18 -5.05 -15.21
CA LEU A 116 -19.85 -4.32 -14.15
C LEU A 116 -19.95 -5.18 -12.89
N SER A 117 -19.60 -4.59 -11.74
CA SER A 117 -19.93 -5.22 -10.46
C SER A 117 -21.44 -5.14 -10.23
N ARG A 118 -21.96 -6.06 -9.40
CA ARG A 118 -23.38 -6.06 -8.99
C ARG A 118 -23.85 -4.69 -8.51
N LYS A 119 -23.04 -4.02 -7.67
CA LYS A 119 -23.38 -2.70 -7.11
C LYS A 119 -23.53 -1.66 -8.22
N GLU A 120 -22.58 -1.61 -9.14
CA GLU A 120 -22.59 -0.61 -10.22
C GLU A 120 -23.68 -0.85 -11.25
N PHE A 121 -23.97 -2.12 -11.54
CA PHE A 121 -25.10 -2.47 -12.40
C PHE A 121 -26.42 -1.98 -11.79
N LEU A 122 -26.64 -2.24 -10.50
CA LEU A 122 -27.84 -1.78 -9.80
C LEU A 122 -27.88 -0.25 -9.72
N ASP A 123 -26.76 0.41 -9.45
CA ASP A 123 -26.70 1.86 -9.37
C ASP A 123 -27.04 2.52 -10.73
N LEU A 124 -26.55 1.99 -11.85
CA LEU A 124 -26.88 2.48 -13.19
C LEU A 124 -28.34 2.24 -13.57
N MET A 125 -28.90 1.09 -13.19
CA MET A 125 -30.31 0.76 -13.40
C MET A 125 -31.24 1.69 -12.60
N PHE A 126 -30.94 1.88 -11.32
CA PHE A 126 -31.79 2.62 -10.39
C PHE A 126 -31.54 4.13 -10.39
N GLU A 127 -30.60 4.64 -11.17
CA GLU A 127 -30.29 6.07 -11.23
C GLU A 127 -31.50 6.94 -11.64
N ASP A 128 -32.34 6.44 -12.56
CA ASP A 128 -33.57 7.12 -13.02
C ASP A 128 -34.83 6.69 -12.27
N LEU A 129 -34.75 5.57 -11.55
CA LEU A 129 -35.83 5.10 -10.72
C LEU A 129 -35.71 5.86 -9.40
N ALA A 130 -36.52 6.91 -9.22
CA ALA A 130 -36.55 7.73 -8.02
C ALA A 130 -36.83 6.86 -6.77
N LEU A 131 -35.77 6.29 -6.19
CA LEU A 131 -35.81 5.35 -5.07
C LEU A 131 -35.04 5.93 -3.86
N PRO A 132 -35.64 6.90 -3.13
CA PRO A 132 -35.01 7.59 -2.01
C PRO A 132 -34.50 6.67 -0.89
N ASP A 133 -35.05 5.48 -0.76
CA ASP A 133 -34.79 4.57 0.38
C ASP A 133 -33.73 3.49 0.08
N MET A 134 -33.26 3.34 -1.16
CA MET A 134 -32.17 2.42 -1.50
C MET A 134 -30.79 2.96 -1.07
N VAL A 135 -30.58 4.28 -1.20
CA VAL A 135 -29.35 4.96 -0.74
C VAL A 135 -29.11 4.72 0.76
N LYS A 136 -30.17 4.83 1.57
CA LYS A 136 -30.11 4.59 3.02
C LYS A 136 -29.74 3.14 3.36
N LYS A 137 -30.22 2.16 2.57
CA LYS A 137 -29.94 0.73 2.78
C LYS A 137 -28.50 0.35 2.39
N GLN A 138 -27.93 0.99 1.37
CA GLN A 138 -26.52 0.77 0.97
C GLN A 138 -25.54 1.35 2.00
N LEU A 139 -25.79 2.57 2.49
CA LEU A 139 -24.97 3.21 3.54
C LEU A 139 -24.96 2.44 4.87
N ALA A 140 -26.02 1.70 5.18
CA ALA A 140 -26.15 0.97 6.43
C ALA A 140 -25.39 -0.37 6.48
N ARG A 141 -24.77 -0.84 5.38
CA ARG A 141 -24.26 -2.22 5.26
C ARG A 141 -22.76 -2.40 5.02
N ASP A 142 -21.98 -1.34 4.89
CA ASP A 142 -20.53 -1.47 4.70
C ASP A 142 -19.78 -1.08 6.00
N PRO A 143 -19.64 -1.99 7.00
CA PRO A 143 -18.75 -1.74 8.12
C PRO A 143 -17.29 -1.76 7.61
N GLU A 144 -16.72 -0.57 7.40
CA GLU A 144 -15.29 -0.44 7.13
C GLU A 144 -14.50 -0.65 8.43
N TYR A 145 -13.87 -1.82 8.55
CA TYR A 145 -12.95 -2.09 9.65
C TYR A 145 -11.61 -1.40 9.43
N LYS A 146 -11.21 -0.54 10.37
CA LYS A 146 -9.91 0.11 10.37
C LYS A 146 -9.11 -0.35 11.57
N LEU A 147 -7.90 -0.86 11.32
CA LEU A 147 -6.99 -1.20 12.41
C LEU A 147 -6.62 0.04 13.23
N THR A 148 -7.09 0.09 14.46
CA THR A 148 -6.75 1.14 15.43
C THR A 148 -5.69 0.64 16.41
N ARG A 149 -4.87 1.57 16.92
CA ARG A 149 -3.87 1.22 17.94
C ARG A 149 -4.58 0.99 19.27
N ALA A 150 -4.38 -0.19 19.86
CA ALA A 150 -5.00 -0.60 21.13
C ALA A 150 -3.97 -0.72 22.28
N GLY A 151 -2.83 -0.03 22.17
CA GLY A 151 -1.78 -0.07 23.18
C GLY A 151 -0.82 -1.24 23.00
N TYR A 152 -0.57 -2.00 24.07
CA TYR A 152 0.48 -3.01 24.13
C TYR A 152 -0.01 -4.33 24.72
N THR A 153 0.52 -5.45 24.23
CA THR A 153 0.27 -6.79 24.76
C THR A 153 1.57 -7.42 25.27
N THR A 154 1.45 -8.41 26.14
CA THR A 154 2.60 -9.17 26.70
C THR A 154 3.12 -10.23 25.72
N ALA A 155 2.27 -10.71 24.82
CA ALA A 155 2.61 -11.67 23.78
C ALA A 155 2.24 -11.12 22.40
N GLY A 156 3.01 -11.52 21.39
CA GLY A 156 2.80 -11.10 20.01
C GLY A 156 3.92 -11.59 19.09
N VAL A 157 3.77 -11.27 17.81
CA VAL A 157 4.78 -11.60 16.79
C VAL A 157 6.05 -10.75 17.03
N PRO A 158 7.27 -11.31 16.93
CA PRO A 158 8.52 -10.58 17.13
C PRO A 158 8.63 -9.27 16.34
N SER A 159 8.05 -9.21 15.14
CA SER A 159 8.03 -8.00 14.30
C SER A 159 7.29 -6.82 14.94
N ASN A 160 6.34 -7.07 15.85
CA ASN A 160 5.56 -6.04 16.53
C ASN A 160 6.14 -5.66 17.90
N ILE A 161 7.33 -6.14 18.26
CA ILE A 161 7.92 -5.85 19.57
C ILE A 161 8.14 -4.35 19.77
N ASN A 162 7.75 -3.83 20.93
CA ASN A 162 8.05 -2.48 21.35
C ASN A 162 9.30 -2.49 22.21
N ILE A 163 10.43 -2.13 21.60
CA ILE A 163 11.76 -2.18 22.24
C ILE A 163 11.81 -1.24 23.45
N VAL A 164 11.37 0.01 23.29
CA VAL A 164 11.44 1.03 24.34
C VAL A 164 10.65 0.61 25.58
N ARG A 165 9.42 0.12 25.39
CA ARG A 165 8.58 -0.31 26.50
C ARG A 165 9.11 -1.58 27.15
N SER A 166 9.59 -2.54 26.36
CA SER A 166 10.17 -3.78 26.88
C SER A 166 11.43 -3.50 27.73
N LEU A 167 12.31 -2.63 27.24
CA LEU A 167 13.51 -2.19 27.99
C LEU A 167 13.14 -1.47 29.28
N LYS A 168 12.14 -0.58 29.25
CA LYS A 168 11.65 0.10 30.46
C LYS A 168 11.11 -0.90 31.50
N GLN A 169 10.38 -1.92 31.05
CA GLN A 169 9.84 -2.96 31.91
C GLN A 169 10.97 -3.79 32.54
N SER A 170 11.97 -4.17 31.74
CA SER A 170 13.15 -4.90 32.22
C SER A 170 13.95 -4.10 33.25
N LEU A 171 14.24 -2.83 32.98
CA LEU A 171 14.98 -1.99 33.91
C LEU A 171 14.25 -1.87 35.26
N ALA A 172 12.92 -1.69 35.24
CA ALA A 172 12.13 -1.64 36.46
C ALA A 172 12.19 -2.97 37.24
N ARG A 173 12.05 -4.12 36.55
CA ARG A 173 12.17 -5.45 37.15
C ARG A 173 13.55 -5.66 37.76
N ARG A 174 14.62 -5.33 37.04
CA ARG A 174 16.00 -5.43 37.54
C ARG A 174 16.22 -4.56 38.76
N MET A 175 15.75 -3.32 38.75
CA MET A 175 15.84 -2.44 39.91
C MET A 175 15.13 -3.04 41.13
N ALA A 176 13.92 -3.58 40.95
CA ALA A 176 13.17 -4.21 42.04
C ALA A 176 13.87 -5.46 42.60
N ILE A 177 14.31 -6.38 41.74
CA ILE A 177 14.95 -7.64 42.16
C ILE A 177 16.33 -7.40 42.78
N SER A 178 17.08 -6.43 42.25
CA SER A 178 18.45 -6.14 42.69
C SER A 178 18.52 -5.16 43.86
N ALA A 179 17.44 -4.45 44.22
CA ALA A 179 17.47 -3.36 45.20
C ALA A 179 18.11 -3.74 46.55
N SER A 180 17.71 -4.86 47.15
CA SER A 180 18.25 -5.30 48.45
C SER A 180 19.73 -5.67 48.36
N ARG A 181 20.14 -6.37 47.30
CA ARG A 181 21.52 -6.79 47.05
C ARG A 181 22.44 -5.61 46.74
N VAL A 182 21.94 -4.60 46.01
CA VAL A 182 22.68 -3.36 45.75
C VAL A 182 22.93 -2.59 47.03
N ARG A 183 21.96 -2.54 47.96
CA ARG A 183 22.17 -1.92 49.29
C ARG A 183 23.21 -2.70 50.09
N ALA A 184 23.04 -4.01 50.22
CA ALA A 184 23.98 -4.87 50.93
C ALA A 184 25.41 -4.77 50.36
N LEU A 185 25.55 -4.68 49.03
CA LEU A 185 26.84 -4.48 48.38
C LEU A 185 27.47 -3.15 48.76
N ARG A 186 26.69 -2.05 48.74
CA ARG A 186 27.19 -0.73 49.14
C ARG A 186 27.61 -0.70 50.61
N ASP A 187 26.83 -1.33 51.48
CA ASP A 187 27.15 -1.40 52.90
C ASP A 187 28.44 -2.22 53.14
N ALA A 188 28.58 -3.35 52.46
CA ALA A 188 29.79 -4.18 52.54
C ALA A 188 31.03 -3.49 51.93
N GLU A 189 30.89 -2.80 50.80
CA GLU A 189 31.98 -2.01 50.18
C GLU A 189 32.41 -0.86 51.10
N LYS A 190 31.46 -0.24 51.82
CA LYS A 190 31.77 0.80 52.80
C LYS A 190 32.52 0.24 54.00
N GLN A 191 32.06 -0.88 54.57
CA GLN A 191 32.74 -1.55 55.69
C GLN A 191 34.16 -1.99 55.30
N LEU A 192 34.33 -2.51 54.08
CA LEU A 192 35.63 -2.89 53.55
C LEU A 192 36.57 -1.69 53.43
N ALA A 193 36.08 -0.55 52.94
CA ALA A 193 36.87 0.68 52.85
C ALA A 193 37.29 1.20 54.23
N GLU A 194 36.39 1.22 55.22
CA GLU A 194 36.69 1.65 56.59
C GLU A 194 37.71 0.73 57.28
N LEU A 195 37.59 -0.59 57.07
CA LEU A 195 38.50 -1.56 57.66
C LEU A 195 39.89 -1.52 57.01
N ALA A 196 39.97 -1.29 55.69
CA ALA A 196 41.22 -1.18 54.96
C ALA A 196 42.07 0.04 55.36
N GLU A 197 41.47 1.08 55.94
CA GLU A 197 42.19 2.25 56.47
C GLU A 197 42.82 1.98 57.85
N THR A 198 42.25 1.04 58.63
CA THR A 198 42.64 0.81 60.03
C THR A 198 43.54 -0.41 60.22
N VAL A 199 43.45 -1.39 59.33
CA VAL A 199 44.18 -2.66 59.44
C VAL A 199 44.98 -2.91 58.17
N SER A 200 46.24 -3.37 58.32
CA SER A 200 47.08 -3.78 57.20
C SER A 200 47.06 -5.30 57.06
N PRO A 201 47.05 -5.85 55.82
CA PRO A 201 47.02 -7.30 55.60
C PRO A 201 48.21 -8.02 56.27
N PRO A 202 48.04 -9.26 56.75
CA PRO A 202 46.85 -10.11 56.65
C PRO A 202 45.87 -9.91 57.81
N ASP A 203 44.57 -9.83 57.51
CA ASP A 203 43.49 -9.78 58.49
C ASP A 203 42.28 -10.60 58.00
N GLU A 204 41.79 -11.53 58.82
CA GLU A 204 40.70 -12.44 58.45
C GLU A 204 39.39 -11.70 58.11
N ARG A 205 39.12 -10.56 58.76
CA ARG A 205 37.88 -9.79 58.55
C ARG A 205 37.91 -9.05 57.20
N LEU A 206 39.09 -8.61 56.76
CA LEU A 206 39.27 -8.06 55.41
C LEU A 206 38.97 -9.12 54.36
N ASP A 207 39.54 -10.32 54.50
CA ASP A 207 39.31 -11.42 53.56
C ASP A 207 37.83 -11.86 53.49
N GLU A 208 37.15 -11.90 54.64
CA GLU A 208 35.71 -12.17 54.71
C GLU A 208 34.86 -11.12 53.97
N LEU A 209 35.15 -9.83 54.16
CA LEU A 209 34.44 -8.74 53.49
C LEU A 209 34.72 -8.73 51.97
N GLU A 210 35.95 -9.00 51.55
CA GLU A 210 36.28 -9.16 50.13
C GLU A 210 35.50 -10.31 49.49
N ALA A 211 35.43 -11.45 50.17
CA ALA A 211 34.64 -12.59 49.74
C ALA A 211 33.14 -12.26 49.66
N GLU A 212 32.62 -11.48 50.61
CA GLU A 212 31.22 -11.02 50.63
C GLU A 212 30.90 -10.13 49.44
N VAL A 213 31.73 -9.11 49.19
CA VAL A 213 31.60 -8.19 48.06
C VAL A 213 31.62 -8.97 46.75
N LYS A 214 32.55 -9.92 46.59
CA LYS A 214 32.64 -10.78 45.40
C LYS A 214 31.38 -11.62 45.21
N ARG A 215 30.84 -12.21 46.29
CA ARG A 215 29.60 -13.00 46.27
C ARG A 215 28.38 -12.16 45.89
N LEU A 216 28.25 -10.96 46.44
CA LEU A 216 27.16 -10.04 46.15
C LEU A 216 27.21 -9.54 44.69
N ARG A 217 28.41 -9.20 44.19
CA ARG A 217 28.62 -8.85 42.78
C ARG A 217 28.27 -10.00 41.84
N ALA A 218 28.72 -11.22 42.15
CA ALA A 218 28.37 -12.41 41.36
C ALA A 218 26.85 -12.61 41.30
N ARG A 219 26.15 -12.50 42.44
CA ARG A 219 24.68 -12.60 42.49
C ARG A 219 23.98 -11.51 41.68
N LEU A 220 24.44 -10.26 41.73
CA LEU A 220 23.88 -9.18 40.92
C LEU A 220 24.03 -9.44 39.41
N ASN A 221 25.14 -10.02 38.99
CA ASN A 221 25.38 -10.35 37.58
C ASN A 221 24.51 -11.49 37.06
N THR A 222 23.94 -12.32 37.94
CA THR A 222 23.00 -13.38 37.52
C THR A 222 21.64 -12.84 37.06
N VAL A 223 21.28 -11.60 37.40
CA VAL A 223 19.98 -11.03 37.03
C VAL A 223 19.94 -10.70 35.53
N PRO A 224 19.08 -11.38 34.72
CA PRO A 224 19.07 -11.20 33.27
C PRO A 224 18.72 -9.78 32.83
N PHE A 225 19.39 -9.31 31.77
CA PHE A 225 19.15 -7.98 31.21
C PHE A 225 17.78 -7.84 30.52
N ILE A 226 17.25 -8.91 29.92
CA ILE A 226 15.89 -8.96 29.35
C ILE A 226 15.32 -10.34 29.71
N ASP A 227 14.04 -10.38 30.08
CA ASP A 227 13.28 -11.60 30.32
C ASP A 227 11.99 -11.60 29.48
N SER A 228 11.44 -12.79 29.25
CA SER A 228 10.16 -13.04 28.57
C SER A 228 9.01 -12.21 29.15
N PHE A 229 8.96 -12.03 30.47
CA PHE A 229 7.95 -11.22 31.16
C PHE A 229 8.05 -9.72 30.85
N ASP A 230 9.22 -9.25 30.42
CA ASP A 230 9.46 -7.84 30.10
C ASP A 230 8.98 -7.48 28.70
N LEU A 231 8.81 -8.47 27.81
CA LEU A 231 8.49 -8.23 26.41
C LEU A 231 7.10 -7.62 26.26
N ARG A 232 7.03 -6.56 25.44
CA ARG A 232 5.78 -5.88 25.09
C ARG A 232 5.70 -5.72 23.59
N TYR A 233 4.52 -5.93 23.04
CA TYR A 233 4.24 -5.89 21.61
C TYR A 233 3.20 -4.81 21.31
N ASN A 234 3.32 -4.14 20.18
CA ASN A 234 2.33 -3.16 19.72
C ASN A 234 1.03 -3.90 19.34
N ASN A 235 -0.08 -3.50 19.94
CA ASN A 235 -1.39 -4.11 19.70
C ASN A 235 -2.25 -3.25 18.76
N ARG A 236 -2.93 -3.91 17.82
CA ARG A 236 -3.87 -3.29 16.89
C ARG A 236 -5.15 -4.12 16.82
N ILE A 237 -6.29 -3.48 17.07
CA ILE A 237 -7.62 -4.12 17.00
C ILE A 237 -8.35 -3.62 15.76
N ARG A 238 -9.28 -4.43 15.25
CA ARG A 238 -10.14 -4.10 14.11
C ARG A 238 -11.42 -3.41 14.56
#